data_AF-A0A382WCD8-F1
#
_entry.id   AF-A0A382WCD8-F1
#
_cell.length_a   1.000
_cell.length_b   1.000
_cell.length_c   1.000
_cell.angle_alpha   90.00
_cell.angle_beta   90.00
_cell.angle_gamma   90.00
#
_symmetry.space_group_name_H-M   'P 1'
#
loop_
_entity.id
_entity.type
_entity.pdbx_description
1 polymer ?
#
loop_
_entity_poly.entity_id
_entity_poly.type
_entity_poly.pdbx_seq_one_letter_code
_entity_poly.pdbx_strand_id
1 'polypeptide(L)'
;VYSSCSPVAVILEHQPKFAEKYFEKRIESIGEKIKKDPNNVKLLQQGVKELTMYAFGFLMEKANRVILNNYSTGKELQQIAHQYFIQAIDFGERGINHNYKDYPIWISGENENFKLQPADID
;
A
#
# COMPACT_ATOMS: atom_id res chain seq x y z
N VAL A 1 -14.47 5.33 -30.97
CA VAL A 1 -13.45 5.66 -29.95
C VAL A 1 -13.52 4.57 -28.90
N TYR A 2 -12.50 3.72 -28.83
CA TYR A 2 -12.47 2.58 -27.90
C TYR A 2 -12.23 3.09 -26.48
N SER A 3 -13.24 3.01 -25.61
CA SER A 3 -13.13 3.31 -24.19
C SER A 3 -12.40 2.19 -23.45
N SER A 4 -11.08 2.10 -23.64
CA SER A 4 -10.17 1.29 -22.81
C SER A 4 -9.70 2.02 -21.55
N CYS A 5 -10.38 3.09 -21.15
CA CYS A 5 -10.11 3.79 -19.90
C CYS A 5 -10.69 2.95 -18.76
N SER A 6 -9.81 2.39 -17.93
CA SER A 6 -10.13 1.67 -16.69
C SER A 6 -11.42 2.20 -16.05
N PRO A 7 -12.48 1.39 -15.89
CA PRO A 7 -13.72 1.83 -15.23
C PRO A 7 -13.48 2.45 -13.86
N VAL A 8 -12.39 2.04 -13.20
CA VAL A 8 -11.89 2.63 -11.94
C VAL A 8 -11.53 4.11 -12.11
N ALA A 9 -10.88 4.50 -13.21
CA ALA A 9 -10.54 5.90 -13.49
C ALA A 9 -11.80 6.76 -13.66
N VAL A 10 -12.80 6.26 -14.39
CA VAL A 10 -14.10 6.95 -14.58
C VAL A 10 -14.82 7.14 -13.23
N ILE A 11 -14.80 6.12 -12.37
CA ILE A 11 -15.40 6.19 -11.02
C ILE A 11 -14.63 7.16 -10.11
N LEU A 12 -13.30 7.19 -10.18
CA LEU A 12 -12.46 8.13 -9.43
C LEU A 12 -12.77 9.59 -9.81
N GLU A 13 -12.95 9.87 -11.11
CA GLU A 13 -13.21 11.22 -11.62
C GLU A 13 -14.63 11.71 -11.32
N HIS A 14 -15.65 10.87 -11.52
CA HIS A 14 -17.05 11.30 -11.42
C HIS A 14 -17.72 11.00 -10.08
N GLN A 15 -17.20 10.03 -9.31
CA GLN A 15 -17.77 9.60 -8.04
C GLN A 15 -16.71 9.40 -6.95
N PRO A 16 -15.91 10.44 -6.62
CA PRO A 16 -14.75 10.32 -5.74
C PRO A 16 -15.09 9.80 -4.34
N LYS A 17 -16.25 10.17 -3.78
CA LYS A 17 -16.71 9.67 -2.47
C LYS A 17 -17.04 8.18 -2.49
N PHE A 18 -17.59 7.68 -3.59
CA PHE A 18 -17.86 6.25 -3.75
C PHE A 18 -16.56 5.48 -3.90
N ALA A 19 -15.64 6.01 -4.71
CA ALA A 19 -14.30 5.45 -4.89
C ALA A 19 -13.55 5.36 -3.55
N GLU A 20 -13.52 6.45 -2.76
CA GLU A 20 -12.87 6.49 -1.44
C GLU A 20 -13.41 5.36 -0.54
N LYS A 21 -14.74 5.27 -0.41
CA LYS A 21 -15.39 4.23 0.39
C LYS A 21 -15.13 2.80 -0.11
N TYR A 22 -15.02 2.62 -1.43
CA TYR A 22 -14.68 1.33 -2.02
C TYR A 22 -13.26 0.90 -1.63
N PHE A 23 -12.29 1.80 -1.78
CA PHE A 23 -10.90 1.52 -1.42
C PHE A 23 -10.70 1.37 0.09
N GLU A 24 -11.39 2.17 0.89
CA GLU A 24 -11.43 2.03 2.36
C GLU A 24 -11.88 0.62 2.77
N LYS A 25 -13.03 0.14 2.27
CA LYS A 25 -13.49 -1.23 2.54
C LYS A 25 -12.50 -2.30 2.06
N ARG A 26 -11.78 -2.02 0.98
CA ARG A 26 -10.82 -2.95 0.40
C ARG A 26 -9.58 -3.09 1.28
N ILE A 27 -9.09 -1.98 1.85
CA ILE A 27 -7.97 -2.03 2.80
C ILE A 27 -8.37 -2.66 4.14
N GLU A 28 -9.61 -2.47 4.60
CA GLU A 28 -10.12 -3.17 5.78
C GLU A 28 -10.17 -4.68 5.53
N SER A 29 -10.74 -5.09 4.39
CA SER A 29 -10.84 -6.50 4.02
C SER A 29 -9.48 -7.16 3.85
N ILE A 30 -8.50 -6.49 3.24
CA ILE A 30 -7.16 -7.06 3.08
C ILE A 30 -6.44 -7.19 4.42
N GLY A 31 -6.59 -6.20 5.32
CA GLY A 31 -6.05 -6.26 6.68
C GLY A 31 -6.58 -7.47 7.44
N GLU A 32 -7.89 -7.73 7.40
CA GLU A 32 -8.49 -8.90 8.04
C GLU A 32 -8.03 -10.22 7.42
N LYS A 33 -7.81 -10.27 6.11
CA LYS A 33 -7.27 -11.47 5.43
C LYS A 33 -5.83 -11.74 5.84
N ILE A 34 -4.99 -10.70 5.87
CA ILE A 34 -3.59 -10.82 6.30
C ILE A 34 -3.49 -11.22 7.78
N LYS A 35 -4.38 -10.73 8.66
CA LYS A 35 -4.42 -11.19 10.06
C LYS A 35 -4.69 -12.70 10.18
N LYS A 36 -5.54 -13.25 9.30
CA LYS A 36 -5.89 -14.68 9.29
C LYS A 36 -4.81 -15.56 8.67
N ASP A 37 -4.13 -15.05 7.63
CA ASP A 37 -3.06 -15.76 6.93
C ASP A 37 -1.84 -14.84 6.75
N PRO A 38 -1.02 -14.66 7.81
CA PRO A 38 0.02 -13.63 7.84
C PRO A 38 1.17 -13.84 6.85
N ASN A 39 1.40 -15.08 6.41
CA ASN A 39 2.57 -15.41 5.59
C ASN A 39 2.21 -15.61 4.11
N ASN A 40 0.97 -15.34 3.73
CA ASN A 40 0.52 -15.47 2.34
C ASN A 40 1.07 -14.34 1.47
N VAL A 41 2.10 -14.66 0.69
CA VAL A 41 2.79 -13.70 -0.19
C VAL A 41 1.83 -12.96 -1.12
N LYS A 42 0.81 -13.63 -1.67
CA LYS A 42 -0.17 -12.99 -2.56
C LYS A 42 -1.01 -11.96 -1.82
N LEU A 43 -1.43 -12.27 -0.59
CA LEU A 43 -2.16 -11.33 0.26
C LEU A 43 -1.29 -10.16 0.69
N LEU A 44 -0.02 -10.40 1.03
CA LEU A 44 0.95 -9.36 1.39
C LEU A 44 1.18 -8.40 0.21
N GLN A 45 1.44 -8.92 -1.00
CA GLN A 45 1.58 -8.12 -2.23
C GLN A 45 0.31 -7.29 -2.52
N GLN A 46 -0.86 -7.90 -2.36
CA GLN A 46 -2.12 -7.17 -2.50
C GLN A 46 -2.26 -6.09 -1.42
N GLY A 47 -1.87 -6.37 -0.18
CA GLY A 47 -1.82 -5.41 0.92
C GLY A 47 -1.00 -4.18 0.56
N VAL A 48 0.25 -4.37 0.12
CA VAL A 48 1.13 -3.27 -0.34
C VAL A 48 0.38 -2.39 -1.35
N LYS A 49 -0.15 -3.00 -2.42
CA LYS A 49 -0.85 -2.26 -3.48
C LYS A 49 -2.03 -1.45 -2.96
N GLU A 50 -2.95 -2.08 -2.23
CA GLU A 50 -4.19 -1.42 -1.82
C GLU A 50 -3.94 -0.34 -0.76
N LEU A 51 -3.04 -0.58 0.20
CA LEU A 51 -2.68 0.42 1.22
C LEU A 51 -2.02 1.64 0.57
N THR A 52 -1.05 1.46 -0.32
CA THR A 52 -0.38 2.57 -1.02
C THR A 52 -1.37 3.35 -1.88
N MET A 53 -2.23 2.67 -2.64
CA MET A 53 -3.25 3.32 -3.46
C MET A 53 -4.23 4.16 -2.62
N TYR A 54 -4.70 3.62 -1.50
CA TYR A 54 -5.62 4.35 -0.64
C TYR A 54 -4.95 5.57 0.03
N ALA A 55 -3.78 5.35 0.64
CA ALA A 55 -3.05 6.38 1.36
C ALA A 55 -2.64 7.54 0.45
N PHE A 56 -2.09 7.24 -0.73
CA PHE A 56 -1.68 8.28 -1.67
C PHE A 56 -2.86 8.88 -2.42
N GLY A 57 -3.73 8.04 -3.00
CA GLY A 57 -4.79 8.49 -3.90
C GLY A 57 -5.95 9.22 -3.20
N PHE A 58 -6.18 8.95 -1.91
CA PHE A 58 -7.29 9.56 -1.17
C PHE A 58 -6.82 10.37 0.04
N LEU A 59 -6.07 9.78 0.97
CA LEU A 59 -5.74 10.47 2.23
C LEU A 59 -4.81 11.67 2.02
N MET A 60 -3.73 11.50 1.27
CA MET A 60 -2.79 12.59 0.98
C MET A 60 -3.46 13.71 0.16
N GLU A 61 -4.26 13.34 -0.83
CA GLU A 61 -4.99 14.30 -1.66
C GLU A 61 -6.06 15.08 -0.85
N LYS A 62 -6.79 14.39 0.04
CA LYS A 62 -7.72 15.02 0.99
C LYS A 62 -7.00 15.92 1.98
N ALA A 63 -5.85 15.50 2.49
CA ALA A 63 -5.02 16.31 3.35
C ALA A 63 -4.57 17.60 2.65
N ASN A 64 -4.10 17.50 1.40
CA ASN A 64 -3.66 18.66 0.61
C ASN A 64 -4.79 19.67 0.37
N ARG A 65 -6.03 19.20 0.14
CA ARG A 65 -7.20 20.08 0.02
C ARG A 65 -7.57 20.79 1.32
N VAL A 66 -7.40 20.13 2.46
CA VAL A 66 -7.81 20.65 3.77
C VAL A 66 -6.73 21.51 4.43
N ILE A 67 -5.44 21.24 4.19
CA ILE A 67 -4.33 21.87 4.91
C ILE A 67 -4.29 23.40 4.76
N LEU A 68 -4.77 23.92 3.63
CA LEU A 68 -4.86 25.36 3.37
C LEU A 68 -5.92 26.05 4.25
N ASN A 69 -6.97 25.33 4.64
CA ASN A 69 -8.09 25.86 5.43
C ASN A 69 -8.02 25.45 6.91
N ASN A 70 -7.51 24.25 7.19
CA ASN A 70 -7.33 23.71 8.53
C ASN A 70 -6.07 22.83 8.55
N TYR A 71 -4.96 23.46 8.96
CA TYR A 71 -3.66 22.83 9.00
C TYR A 71 -3.63 21.58 9.89
N SER A 72 -4.23 21.65 11.08
CA SER A 72 -4.24 20.53 12.03
C SER A 72 -4.90 19.29 11.46
N THR A 73 -6.09 19.45 10.86
CA THR A 73 -6.79 18.34 10.20
C THR A 73 -6.03 17.82 8.98
N GLY A 74 -5.41 18.71 8.19
CA GLY A 74 -4.54 18.29 7.09
C GLY A 74 -3.36 17.43 7.58
N LYS A 75 -2.70 17.84 8.67
CA LYS A 75 -1.60 17.10 9.29
C LYS A 75 -2.03 15.74 9.84
N GLU A 76 -3.20 15.66 10.49
CA GLU A 76 -3.76 14.39 10.97
C GLU A 76 -4.00 13.40 9.83
N LEU A 77 -4.56 13.86 8.70
CA LEU A 77 -4.76 13.00 7.52
C LEU A 77 -3.43 12.51 6.92
N GLN A 78 -2.40 13.36 6.88
CA GLN A 78 -1.05 12.94 6.46
C GLN A 78 -0.45 11.91 7.41
N GLN A 79 -0.67 12.06 8.72
CA GLN A 79 -0.21 11.09 9.72
C GLN A 79 -0.92 9.74 9.53
N ILE A 80 -2.23 9.73 9.26
CA ILE A 80 -2.97 8.50 8.97
C ILE A 80 -2.43 7.85 7.69
N ALA A 81 -2.20 8.63 6.62
CA ALA A 81 -1.59 8.13 5.38
C ALA A 81 -0.21 7.50 5.63
N HIS A 82 0.62 8.16 6.45
CA HIS A 82 1.92 7.66 6.85
C HIS A 82 1.85 6.29 7.55
N GLN A 83 0.88 6.08 8.45
CA GLN A 83 0.69 4.77 9.09
C GLN A 83 0.35 3.67 8.08
N TYR A 84 -0.44 3.97 7.04
CA TYR A 84 -0.69 3.01 5.96
C TYR A 84 0.55 2.75 5.11
N PHE A 85 1.41 3.73 4.87
CA PHE A 85 2.68 3.50 4.18
C PHE A 85 3.64 2.62 5.00
N ILE A 86 3.73 2.83 6.31
CA ILE A 86 4.51 1.96 7.20
C ILE A 86 4.00 0.53 7.13
N GLN A 87 2.69 0.31 7.20
CA GLN A 87 2.09 -1.02 7.08
C GLN A 87 2.33 -1.65 5.70
N ALA A 88 2.29 -0.86 4.63
CA ALA A 88 2.62 -1.33 3.29
C ALA A 88 4.10 -1.76 3.20
N ILE A 89 5.02 -1.03 3.84
CA ILE A 89 6.44 -1.41 3.92
C ILE A 89 6.57 -2.74 4.66
N ASP A 90 5.95 -2.91 5.84
CA ASP A 90 5.97 -4.19 6.58
C ASP A 90 5.50 -5.36 5.71
N PHE A 91 4.37 -5.20 5.01
CA PHE A 91 3.86 -6.26 4.13
C PHE A 91 4.80 -6.55 2.97
N GLY A 92 5.42 -5.52 2.39
CA GLY A 92 6.41 -5.64 1.34
C GLY A 92 7.64 -6.41 1.81
N GLU A 93 8.23 -6.01 2.93
CA GLU A 93 9.41 -6.65 3.52
C GLU A 93 9.13 -8.10 3.87
N ARG A 94 7.98 -8.41 4.49
CA ARG A 94 7.57 -9.79 4.79
C ARG A 94 7.40 -10.63 3.53
N GLY A 95 6.79 -10.06 2.49
CA GLY A 95 6.59 -10.74 1.22
C GLY A 95 7.92 -11.02 0.49
N ILE A 96 8.87 -10.11 0.56
CA ILE A 96 10.19 -10.29 -0.04
C ILE A 96 11.02 -11.28 0.78
N ASN A 97 11.06 -11.13 2.10
CA ASN A 97 11.76 -12.04 3.03
C ASN A 97 11.31 -13.50 2.89
N HIS A 98 10.03 -13.72 2.58
CA HIS A 98 9.52 -15.08 2.32
C HIS A 98 10.21 -15.72 1.10
N ASN A 99 10.43 -14.94 0.04
CA ASN A 99 11.00 -15.44 -1.23
C ASN A 99 12.53 -15.32 -1.28
N TYR A 100 13.15 -14.52 -0.41
CA TYR A 100 14.57 -14.20 -0.42
C TYR A 100 15.08 -14.08 1.04
N LYS A 101 15.67 -15.15 1.57
CA LYS A 101 16.14 -15.18 2.97
C LYS A 101 17.22 -14.13 3.27
N ASP A 102 17.98 -13.75 2.24
CA ASP A 102 19.06 -12.78 2.36
C ASP A 102 18.64 -11.33 2.09
N TYR A 103 17.33 -11.07 1.92
CA TYR A 103 16.82 -9.72 1.69
C TYR A 103 17.28 -8.69 2.73
N PRO A 104 17.30 -8.97 4.06
CA PRO A 104 17.73 -8.00 5.05
C PRO A 104 19.20 -7.58 4.88
N ILE A 105 20.06 -8.50 4.45
CA ILE A 105 21.49 -8.25 4.20
C ILE A 105 21.66 -7.43 2.92
N TRP A 106 20.84 -7.72 1.90
CA TRP A 106 20.89 -6.99 0.64
C TRP A 106 20.41 -5.54 0.80
N ILE A 107 19.30 -5.31 1.51
CA ILE A 107 18.71 -3.97 1.65
C ILE A 107 19.51 -3.06 2.59
N SER A 108 20.30 -3.63 3.52
CA SER A 108 21.18 -2.85 4.40
C SER A 108 22.34 -2.18 3.66
N GLY A 109 22.70 -2.70 2.48
CA GLY A 109 23.81 -2.17 1.68
C GLY A 109 25.20 -2.44 2.27
N GLU A 110 25.31 -3.30 3.29
CA GLU A 110 26.59 -3.61 3.96
C GLU A 110 27.58 -4.39 3.06
N ASN A 111 27.11 -4.93 1.93
CA ASN A 111 27.96 -5.66 0.97
C ASN A 111 27.54 -5.34 -0.47
N GLU A 112 28.32 -4.47 -1.14
CA GLU A 112 28.07 -4.00 -2.51
C GLU A 112 28.06 -5.12 -3.56
N ASN A 113 28.68 -6.27 -3.27
CA ASN A 113 28.73 -7.43 -4.18
C ASN A 113 27.70 -8.51 -3.85
N PHE A 114 26.81 -8.26 -2.88
CA PHE A 114 25.82 -9.22 -2.44
C PHE A 114 24.67 -9.35 -3.46
N LYS A 115 24.33 -10.58 -3.84
CA LYS A 115 23.23 -10.87 -4.77
C LYS A 115 22.13 -11.64 -4.04
N LEU A 116 20.89 -11.17 -4.18
CA LEU A 116 19.71 -11.89 -3.70
C LEU A 116 19.61 -13.26 -4.37
N GLN A 117 19.48 -14.31 -3.55
CA GLN A 117 19.18 -15.65 -4.01
C GLN A 117 17.74 -16.01 -3.63
N PRO A 118 16.96 -16.64 -4.52
CA PRO A 118 15.66 -17.17 -4.15
C PRO A 118 15.81 -18.13 -2.96
N ALA A 119 14.88 -18.09 -2.03
CA ALA A 119 14.77 -19.12 -1.01
C ALA A 119 14.53 -20.47 -1.70
N ASP A 120 15.19 -21.53 -1.25
CA ASP A 120 14.83 -22.89 -1.63
C ASP A 120 13.38 -23.13 -1.18
N ILE A 121 12.48 -23.18 -2.16
CA ILE A 121 11.05 -23.43 -1.95
C ILE A 121 10.84 -24.90 -2.26
N ASP A 122 10.71 -25.73 -1.21
CA ASP A 122 10.29 -27.14 -1.32
C ASP A 122 8.85 -27.26 -1.84
#